data_AF-A0A813ZX24-F1
#
_entry.id   AF-A0A813ZX24-F1
#
_cell.length_a   1.000
_cell.length_b   1.000
_cell.length_c   1.000
_cell.angle_alpha   90.00
_cell.angle_beta   90.00
_cell.angle_gamma   90.00
#
_symmetry.space_group_name_H-M   'P 1'
#
loop_
_entity.id
_entity.type
_entity.pdbx_description
1 polymer ?
#
loop_
_entity_poly.entity_id
_entity_poly.type
_entity_poly.pdbx_seq_one_letter_code
_entity_poly.pdbx_strand_id
1 'polypeptide(L)'
;MAVQYLRTNEAEMAVCGGDDDLGLLLLKQLSDAERDGDPIEANCLDRFFNRSNLDPPLLLDLIKSNLGHTEGAAGVLSLIKVAMCMYHRGITANMQFTSLNPKTDAQKYNLHILQNFVPFPSVSNNEKIAIGVSSFETVGSTTHSIIEEYQPINKTSIENDHNDDQAFLQRISQQLHLKRTISYQHSAIFVFLNRQQLQEQINAFLTEQASPSLSIISRPTKPLAQKICFVFSGQGPQWWSMGRQLYENEPLFNKWISLIDGEMTKINNGEWKLLEELIEKKNERESCINDTNIAQPTLFAIQVALAALLVSWNIYLSSIISHSAGDQAAAFVAGCLNLEEAVRMLAVSMSEENVENKLLKGIQHLSCTAVVNSPRSVTISGDEI
;
A
#
# COMPACT_ATOMS: atom_id res chain seq x y z
N MET A 1 8.59 10.76 53.48
CA MET A 1 8.62 10.43 52.04
C MET A 1 9.46 9.17 51.93
N ALA A 2 8.98 7.92 52.11
CA ALA A 2 7.80 7.21 51.60
C ALA A 2 7.81 7.03 50.06
N VAL A 3 7.47 5.79 49.63
CA VAL A 3 7.55 5.11 48.31
C VAL A 3 8.88 4.32 48.14
N GLN A 4 9.03 2.99 48.32
CA GLN A 4 8.16 1.78 48.35
C GLN A 4 7.51 1.39 47.01
N TYR A 5 7.59 0.08 46.69
CA TYR A 5 6.99 -0.69 45.58
C TYR A 5 7.67 -0.55 44.20
N LEU A 6 7.84 -1.59 43.37
CA LEU A 6 7.90 -3.06 43.49
C LEU A 6 8.17 -3.57 42.05
N ARG A 7 8.45 -4.87 41.88
CA ARG A 7 8.03 -5.63 40.69
C ARG A 7 6.70 -5.04 40.19
N THR A 8 6.34 -4.95 38.92
CA THR A 8 4.90 -4.62 38.72
C THR A 8 4.07 -5.76 39.35
N ASN A 9 4.45 -7.02 39.11
CA ASN A 9 4.69 -8.02 40.17
C ASN A 9 5.58 -9.24 39.79
N GLU A 10 6.43 -9.23 38.74
CA GLU A 10 7.69 -10.01 38.60
C GLU A 10 8.36 -9.65 37.26
N ALA A 11 9.12 -8.55 37.20
CA ALA A 11 9.87 -8.20 35.99
C ALA A 11 11.25 -8.86 36.04
N GLU A 12 11.44 -9.94 35.29
CA GLU A 12 12.75 -10.52 35.00
C GLU A 12 13.56 -9.57 34.13
N MET A 13 14.19 -8.57 34.76
CA MET A 13 15.21 -7.76 34.09
C MET A 13 16.42 -8.64 33.78
N ALA A 14 16.73 -8.84 32.50
CA ALA A 14 18.05 -9.27 32.04
C ALA A 14 18.94 -8.03 31.93
N VAL A 15 20.03 -7.97 32.71
CA VAL A 15 20.90 -6.78 32.79
C VAL A 15 22.30 -7.19 32.45
N CYS A 16 22.95 -6.30 31.69
CA CYS A 16 23.92 -6.78 30.77
C CYS A 16 24.98 -5.71 30.47
N GLY A 17 26.18 -5.80 31.07
CA GLY A 17 27.26 -4.87 30.76
C GLY A 17 28.70 -5.06 31.26
N GLY A 18 29.67 -4.82 30.35
CA GLY A 18 31.11 -4.86 30.63
C GLY A 18 32.17 -4.07 29.91
N ASP A 19 33.34 -4.05 30.56
CA ASP A 19 34.55 -3.30 30.20
C ASP A 19 35.10 -3.76 28.84
N ASP A 20 35.47 -2.73 28.08
CA ASP A 20 35.95 -2.71 26.70
C ASP A 20 34.84 -2.86 25.64
N ASP A 21 34.26 -1.68 25.39
CA ASP A 21 33.41 -1.22 24.29
C ASP A 21 32.09 -1.99 24.14
N LEU A 22 30.99 -1.25 24.37
CA LEU A 22 29.59 -1.51 24.00
C LEU A 22 29.10 -2.99 23.95
N GLY A 23 28.34 -3.43 24.95
CA GLY A 23 27.55 -4.65 24.86
C GLY A 23 26.95 -5.15 26.17
N LEU A 24 25.92 -5.99 26.02
CA LEU A 24 25.35 -6.84 27.05
C LEU A 24 26.41 -7.58 27.93
N LEU A 25 26.05 -8.15 29.11
CA LEU A 25 27.00 -8.57 30.16
C LEU A 25 28.05 -9.50 29.60
N LEU A 26 29.29 -9.06 29.75
CA LEU A 26 30.47 -9.75 29.27
C LEU A 26 30.90 -10.79 30.29
N LEU A 27 31.02 -12.00 29.77
CA LEU A 27 31.80 -13.09 30.33
C LEU A 27 32.60 -13.63 29.14
N LYS A 28 33.80 -13.09 28.96
CA LYS A 28 34.66 -13.25 27.77
C LYS A 28 35.56 -14.49 27.85
N GLN A 29 35.94 -15.03 26.69
CA GLN A 29 37.12 -15.90 26.51
C GLN A 29 38.29 -15.01 26.06
N LEU A 30 39.37 -14.97 26.83
CA LEU A 30 40.26 -13.80 26.91
C LEU A 30 41.62 -13.94 26.24
N SER A 31 42.01 -12.88 25.50
CA SER A 31 43.39 -12.37 25.37
C SER A 31 43.84 -11.67 26.67
N ASP A 32 45.16 -11.64 26.93
CA ASP A 32 45.74 -11.43 28.26
C ASP A 32 45.45 -10.08 28.98
N ALA A 33 45.00 -9.01 28.29
CA ALA A 33 44.79 -7.69 28.89
C ALA A 33 43.41 -7.48 29.56
N GLU A 34 42.41 -8.30 29.24
CA GLU A 34 40.99 -8.06 29.57
C GLU A 34 40.49 -9.02 30.68
N ARG A 35 41.38 -9.78 31.32
CA ARG A 35 41.07 -10.88 32.26
C ARG A 35 40.37 -10.47 33.56
N ASP A 36 40.33 -9.17 33.85
CA ASP A 36 39.81 -8.63 35.10
C ASP A 36 38.46 -7.89 34.94
N GLY A 37 37.95 -7.70 33.72
CA GLY A 37 36.66 -7.04 33.46
C GLY A 37 35.44 -7.87 33.88
N ASP A 38 35.34 -9.12 33.39
CA ASP A 38 34.19 -9.99 33.67
C ASP A 38 33.83 -10.12 35.17
N PRO A 39 34.79 -10.28 36.10
CA PRO A 39 34.49 -10.33 37.53
C PRO A 39 33.98 -8.99 38.11
N ILE A 40 34.46 -7.86 37.57
CA ILE A 40 34.04 -6.51 38.00
C ILE A 40 32.58 -6.29 37.62
N GLU A 41 32.20 -6.65 36.40
CA GLU A 41 30.84 -6.54 35.91
C GLU A 41 29.84 -7.41 36.65
N ALA A 42 30.20 -8.68 36.83
CA ALA A 42 29.39 -9.64 37.58
C ALA A 42 29.13 -9.13 39.01
N ASN A 43 30.14 -8.54 39.64
CA ASN A 43 30.02 -7.90 40.95
C ASN A 43 29.10 -6.66 40.91
N CYS A 44 29.26 -5.78 39.91
CA CYS A 44 28.43 -4.60 39.74
C CYS A 44 26.95 -4.97 39.59
N LEU A 45 26.62 -5.99 38.82
CA LEU A 45 25.25 -6.49 38.69
C LEU A 45 24.71 -7.05 40.00
N ASP A 46 25.47 -7.91 40.68
CA ASP A 46 25.03 -8.50 41.95
C ASP A 46 24.76 -7.41 42.98
N ARG A 47 25.61 -6.38 43.05
CA ARG A 47 25.41 -5.23 43.93
C ARG A 47 24.19 -4.38 43.55
N PHE A 48 23.94 -4.17 42.26
CA PHE A 48 22.82 -3.33 41.82
C PHE A 48 21.48 -4.02 42.02
N PHE A 49 21.39 -5.32 41.70
CA PHE A 49 20.14 -6.07 41.75
C PHE A 49 19.97 -6.94 43.00
N ASN A 50 20.99 -7.06 43.86
CA ASN A 50 20.99 -7.91 45.06
C ASN A 50 20.58 -9.37 44.74
N ARG A 51 21.23 -9.96 43.73
CA ARG A 51 20.71 -11.12 42.94
C ARG A 51 21.04 -12.49 43.46
N SER A 52 21.97 -12.61 44.40
CA SER A 52 22.42 -13.89 44.94
C SER A 52 21.29 -14.75 45.54
N ASN A 53 20.06 -14.23 45.66
CA ASN A 53 18.86 -14.90 46.16
C ASN A 53 17.62 -14.89 45.22
N LEU A 54 17.76 -14.54 43.92
CA LEU A 54 16.61 -14.41 43.00
C LEU A 54 16.40 -15.64 42.09
N ASP A 55 15.13 -16.00 41.81
CA ASP A 55 14.70 -17.03 40.86
C ASP A 55 13.65 -16.41 39.91
N PRO A 56 13.79 -16.50 38.57
CA PRO A 56 14.85 -17.16 37.83
C PRO A 56 16.18 -16.38 37.73
N PRO A 57 17.27 -17.08 37.34
CA PRO A 57 18.60 -16.49 37.22
C PRO A 57 18.64 -15.38 36.17
N LEU A 58 19.62 -14.49 36.31
CA LEU A 58 19.87 -13.47 35.32
C LEU A 58 20.38 -14.11 34.03
N LEU A 59 19.63 -13.96 32.95
CA LEU A 59 20.04 -14.44 31.64
C LEU A 59 21.06 -13.49 31.03
N LEU A 60 22.23 -14.04 30.69
CA LEU A 60 23.32 -13.30 30.09
C LEU A 60 23.51 -13.70 28.64
N ASP A 61 23.63 -12.70 27.80
CA ASP A 61 23.74 -12.86 26.36
C ASP A 61 24.77 -11.90 25.77
N LEU A 62 25.48 -12.31 24.72
CA LEU A 62 26.61 -11.59 24.16
C LEU A 62 26.60 -11.62 22.65
N ILE A 63 26.33 -10.47 22.02
CA ILE A 63 26.44 -10.35 20.56
C ILE A 63 27.87 -10.54 20.07
N LYS A 64 28.87 -10.19 20.88
CA LYS A 64 30.29 -10.36 20.55
C LYS A 64 30.68 -11.83 20.35
N SER A 65 29.97 -12.77 21.01
CA SER A 65 30.17 -14.20 20.78
C SER A 65 29.77 -14.66 19.37
N ASN A 66 28.94 -13.88 18.67
CA ASN A 66 28.48 -14.17 17.32
C ASN A 66 29.25 -13.37 16.26
N LEU A 67 29.55 -12.10 16.52
CA LEU A 67 30.08 -11.16 15.52
C LEU A 67 31.47 -10.60 15.86
N GLY A 68 32.08 -11.01 16.97
CA GLY A 68 33.31 -10.43 17.47
C GLY A 68 33.12 -9.02 18.02
N HIS A 69 34.24 -8.37 18.35
CA HIS A 69 34.23 -7.01 18.84
C HIS A 69 34.17 -6.00 17.68
N THR A 70 33.12 -5.17 17.66
CA THR A 70 32.86 -4.21 16.57
C THR A 70 33.09 -2.76 16.97
N GLU A 71 33.81 -2.55 18.09
CA GLU A 71 34.24 -1.25 18.61
C GLU A 71 33.05 -0.27 18.68
N GLY A 72 33.15 0.89 18.02
CA GLY A 72 32.11 1.93 18.03
C GLY A 72 30.73 1.49 17.51
N ALA A 73 30.61 0.34 16.85
CA ALA A 73 29.33 -0.20 16.40
C ALA A 73 28.68 -1.21 17.37
N ALA A 74 29.39 -1.66 18.41
CA ALA A 74 28.93 -2.77 19.24
C ALA A 74 27.65 -2.42 20.06
N GLY A 75 27.38 -1.13 20.26
CA GLY A 75 26.23 -0.65 21.03
C GLY A 75 24.95 -0.70 20.23
N VAL A 76 24.98 -0.13 19.02
CA VAL A 76 23.85 -0.20 18.10
C VAL A 76 23.56 -1.64 17.69
N LEU A 77 24.58 -2.49 17.54
CA LEU A 77 24.39 -3.92 17.30
C LEU A 77 23.67 -4.62 18.46
N SER A 78 24.03 -4.27 19.70
CA SER A 78 23.33 -4.78 20.89
C SER A 78 21.86 -4.34 20.93
N LEU A 79 21.56 -3.10 20.54
CA LEU A 79 20.17 -2.62 20.42
C LEU A 79 19.40 -3.35 19.31
N ILE A 80 20.03 -3.59 18.15
CA ILE A 80 19.42 -4.39 17.06
C ILE A 80 19.11 -5.81 17.55
N LYS A 81 20.04 -6.44 18.26
CA LYS A 81 19.83 -7.77 18.84
C LYS A 81 18.66 -7.79 19.80
N VAL A 82 18.59 -6.82 20.71
CA VAL A 82 17.47 -6.70 21.66
C VAL A 82 16.15 -6.49 20.94
N ALA A 83 16.11 -5.62 19.93
CA ALA A 83 14.90 -5.41 19.11
C ALA A 83 14.47 -6.71 18.40
N MET A 84 15.42 -7.49 17.87
CA MET A 84 15.13 -8.79 17.25
C MET A 84 14.67 -9.84 18.27
N CYS A 85 15.26 -9.86 19.47
CA CYS A 85 14.83 -10.75 20.56
C CYS A 85 13.38 -10.43 20.99
N MET A 86 13.05 -9.14 21.12
CA MET A 86 11.68 -8.65 21.35
C MET A 86 10.71 -9.07 20.24
N TYR A 87 11.11 -8.84 18.98
CA TYR A 87 10.29 -9.19 17.82
C TYR A 87 10.02 -10.71 17.72
N HIS A 88 11.05 -11.54 17.96
CA HIS A 88 10.95 -13.00 17.92
C HIS A 88 10.56 -13.66 19.25
N ARG A 89 10.28 -12.85 20.28
CA ARG A 89 9.84 -13.30 21.61
C ARG A 89 10.78 -14.31 22.27
N GLY A 90 12.09 -14.07 22.24
CA GLY A 90 13.07 -14.86 22.99
C GLY A 90 14.51 -14.39 22.81
N ILE A 91 15.41 -14.92 23.64
CA ILE A 91 16.84 -14.60 23.65
C ILE A 91 17.61 -15.68 22.91
N THR A 92 18.53 -15.26 22.05
CA THR A 92 19.36 -16.15 21.23
C THR A 92 20.52 -16.76 22.01
N ALA A 93 21.07 -17.87 21.51
CA ALA A 93 22.24 -18.54 22.08
C ALA A 93 23.57 -17.81 21.80
N ASN A 94 24.54 -17.97 22.71
CA ASN A 94 25.95 -17.61 22.50
C ASN A 94 26.68 -18.74 21.77
N MET A 95 27.01 -18.53 20.49
CA MET A 95 27.47 -19.59 19.58
C MET A 95 28.88 -20.13 19.85
N GLN A 96 29.70 -19.43 20.63
CA GLN A 96 31.11 -19.77 20.88
C GLN A 96 31.46 -19.82 22.37
N PHE A 97 30.45 -19.90 23.24
CA PHE A 97 30.70 -19.95 24.68
C PHE A 97 31.21 -21.34 25.09
N THR A 98 32.45 -21.42 25.56
CA THR A 98 33.10 -22.67 25.99
C THR A 98 33.15 -22.79 27.51
N SER A 99 33.64 -21.78 28.20
CA SER A 99 33.73 -21.74 29.65
C SER A 99 33.84 -20.30 30.15
N LEU A 100 33.42 -20.08 31.39
CA LEU A 100 33.51 -18.81 32.06
C LEU A 100 34.96 -18.51 32.47
N ASN A 101 35.34 -17.23 32.51
CA ASN A 101 36.57 -16.78 33.16
C ASN A 101 36.67 -17.37 34.57
N PRO A 102 37.75 -18.13 34.91
CA PRO A 102 37.88 -18.78 36.21
C PRO A 102 37.85 -17.84 37.42
N LYS A 103 38.10 -16.54 37.21
CA LYS A 103 38.00 -15.51 38.26
C LYS A 103 36.55 -15.08 38.55
N THR A 104 35.60 -15.43 37.68
CA THR A 104 34.20 -15.08 37.84
C THR A 104 33.42 -16.25 38.42
N ASP A 105 32.89 -16.07 39.62
CA ASP A 105 32.10 -17.09 40.31
C ASP A 105 30.63 -17.03 39.86
N ALA A 106 30.28 -17.84 38.86
CA ALA A 106 28.91 -17.92 38.33
C ALA A 106 27.88 -18.30 39.40
N GLN A 107 28.27 -19.16 40.35
CA GLN A 107 27.35 -19.66 41.38
C GLN A 107 27.08 -18.56 42.41
N LYS A 108 28.12 -17.83 42.83
CA LYS A 108 27.99 -16.69 43.74
C LYS A 108 27.07 -15.61 43.19
N TYR A 109 27.15 -15.34 41.88
CA TYR A 109 26.40 -14.25 41.24
C TYR A 109 25.10 -14.71 40.56
N ASN A 110 24.75 -16.00 40.64
CA ASN A 110 23.55 -16.59 40.03
C ASN A 110 23.39 -16.23 38.53
N LEU A 111 24.48 -16.41 37.78
CA LEU A 111 24.56 -16.04 36.36
C LEU A 111 24.31 -17.24 35.47
N HIS A 112 23.41 -17.10 34.49
CA HIS A 112 23.14 -18.14 33.50
C HIS A 112 23.48 -17.65 32.10
N ILE A 113 24.50 -18.29 31.50
CA ILE A 113 24.97 -17.98 30.15
C ILE A 113 24.19 -18.83 29.15
N LEU A 114 23.56 -18.17 28.19
CA LEU A 114 22.67 -18.83 27.24
C LEU A 114 23.46 -19.61 26.18
N GLN A 115 23.26 -20.93 26.14
CA GLN A 115 23.79 -21.81 25.09
C GLN A 115 22.73 -22.23 24.06
N ASN A 116 21.46 -21.99 24.37
CA ASN A 116 20.31 -22.31 23.52
C ASN A 116 19.36 -21.11 23.45
N PHE A 117 18.49 -21.10 22.45
CA PHE A 117 17.39 -20.14 22.41
C PHE A 117 16.48 -20.31 23.62
N VAL A 118 16.19 -19.22 24.31
CA VAL A 118 15.27 -19.20 25.47
C VAL A 118 14.07 -18.33 25.12
N PRO A 119 12.85 -18.91 25.02
CA PRO A 119 11.66 -18.11 24.76
C PRO A 119 11.40 -17.18 25.93
N PHE A 120 10.86 -15.99 25.64
CA PHE A 120 10.41 -15.11 26.69
C PHE A 120 9.21 -15.69 27.44
N PRO A 121 9.05 -15.37 28.73
CA PRO A 121 7.88 -15.76 29.48
C PRO A 121 6.60 -15.17 28.88
N SER A 122 5.50 -15.90 29.06
CA SER A 122 4.16 -15.39 28.79
C SER A 122 3.81 -14.34 29.83
N VAL A 123 3.86 -13.07 29.45
CA VAL A 123 3.55 -11.93 30.32
C VAL A 123 2.07 -11.56 30.21
N SER A 124 1.46 -11.13 31.33
CA SER A 124 0.07 -10.65 31.33
C SER A 124 -0.05 -9.31 30.58
N ASN A 125 -1.26 -8.88 30.19
CA ASN A 125 -1.48 -7.67 29.37
C ASN A 125 -0.90 -6.35 29.97
N ASN A 126 -0.58 -6.32 31.26
CA ASN A 126 -0.02 -5.14 31.95
C ASN A 126 1.48 -5.29 32.26
N GLU A 127 2.09 -6.43 31.93
CA GLU A 127 3.50 -6.70 32.13
C GLU A 127 4.25 -6.56 30.82
N LYS A 128 5.49 -6.06 30.93
CA LYS A 128 6.35 -5.80 29.79
C LYS A 128 7.70 -6.42 30.02
N ILE A 129 8.28 -6.90 28.93
CA ILE A 129 9.64 -7.41 28.93
C ILE A 129 10.57 -6.22 28.82
N ALA A 130 11.57 -6.17 29.70
CA ALA A 130 12.60 -5.14 29.68
C ALA A 130 13.99 -5.79 29.66
N ILE A 131 14.87 -5.28 28.80
CA ILE A 131 16.23 -5.76 28.63
C ILE A 131 17.18 -4.58 28.84
N GLY A 132 18.12 -4.75 29.77
CA GLY A 132 19.22 -3.82 29.99
C GLY A 132 20.34 -4.05 28.98
N VAL A 133 20.84 -2.97 28.39
CA VAL A 133 22.01 -2.96 27.51
C VAL A 133 22.99 -1.97 28.08
N SER A 134 24.19 -2.42 28.41
CA SER A 134 25.26 -1.53 28.83
C SER A 134 26.40 -1.45 27.82
N SER A 135 27.29 -0.52 28.09
CA SER A 135 28.52 -0.26 27.37
C SER A 135 29.53 0.35 28.32
N PHE A 136 30.76 -0.13 28.28
CA PHE A 136 31.85 0.43 29.08
C PHE A 136 33.05 0.61 28.17
N GLU A 137 33.47 1.85 27.96
CA GLU A 137 34.61 2.15 27.11
C GLU A 137 35.92 2.16 27.92
N THR A 138 37.03 1.78 27.28
CA THR A 138 38.39 1.81 27.85
C THR A 138 38.77 3.16 28.48
N VAL A 139 38.20 4.26 27.97
CA VAL A 139 38.47 5.64 28.43
C VAL A 139 37.60 6.05 29.63
N GLY A 140 36.79 5.11 30.16
CA GLY A 140 36.01 5.28 31.39
C GLY A 140 34.59 5.83 31.18
N SER A 141 34.15 6.01 29.94
CA SER A 141 32.77 6.39 29.61
C SER A 141 31.87 5.16 29.64
N THR A 142 30.89 5.15 30.56
CA THR A 142 29.96 4.04 30.72
C THR A 142 28.53 4.47 30.39
N THR A 143 27.79 3.68 29.63
CA THR A 143 26.38 3.91 29.31
C THR A 143 25.55 2.68 29.65
N HIS A 144 24.35 2.88 30.21
CA HIS A 144 23.37 1.83 30.43
C HIS A 144 21.99 2.28 29.98
N SER A 145 21.30 1.43 29.23
CA SER A 145 19.97 1.68 28.64
C SER A 145 19.04 0.52 28.96
N ILE A 146 17.80 0.83 29.36
CA ILE A 146 16.74 -0.17 29.52
C ILE A 146 15.82 -0.06 28.31
N ILE A 147 15.70 -1.14 27.57
CA ILE A 147 14.81 -1.25 26.41
C ILE A 147 13.58 -2.03 26.83
N GLU A 148 12.41 -1.47 26.58
CA GLU A 148 11.12 -2.08 26.91
C GLU A 148 10.43 -2.57 25.63
N GLU A 149 9.75 -3.72 25.70
CA GLU A 149 8.99 -4.29 24.60
C GLU A 149 7.90 -3.32 24.10
N TYR A 150 7.85 -3.14 22.77
CA TYR A 150 6.79 -2.37 22.13
C TYR A 150 5.47 -3.14 22.17
N GLN A 151 4.45 -2.56 22.80
CA GLN A 151 3.08 -3.04 22.75
C GLN A 151 2.25 -2.17 21.79
N PRO A 152 1.76 -2.71 20.67
CA PRO A 152 0.98 -1.93 19.72
C PRO A 152 -0.35 -1.50 20.36
N ILE A 153 -0.66 -0.20 20.27
CA ILE A 153 -1.90 0.41 20.80
C ILE A 153 -3.15 -0.23 20.16
N ASN A 154 -3.02 -0.71 18.92
CA ASN A 154 -4.00 -1.55 18.24
C ASN A 154 -3.31 -2.83 17.79
N LYS A 155 -3.66 -3.98 18.39
CA LYS A 155 -3.34 -5.30 17.82
C LYS A 155 -4.16 -5.49 16.54
N THR A 156 -3.84 -4.79 15.46
CA THR A 156 -4.08 -5.39 14.13
C THR A 156 -3.10 -6.53 14.07
N SER A 157 -3.61 -7.75 14.25
CA SER A 157 -2.87 -8.95 13.91
C SER A 157 -2.28 -8.70 12.52
N ILE A 158 -0.95 -8.70 12.42
CA ILE A 158 -0.32 -9.05 11.16
C ILE A 158 -0.63 -10.54 11.06
N GLU A 159 -1.86 -10.86 10.67
CA GLU A 159 -2.20 -12.24 10.38
C GLU A 159 -1.23 -12.68 9.30
N ASN A 160 -0.74 -13.91 9.46
CA ASN A 160 0.02 -14.57 8.41
C ASN A 160 -0.88 -14.59 7.17
N ASP A 161 -0.71 -13.59 6.31
CA ASP A 161 -1.48 -13.41 5.08
C ASP A 161 -1.16 -14.51 4.06
N HIS A 162 -0.29 -15.46 4.41
CA HIS A 162 0.18 -16.58 3.61
C HIS A 162 -0.93 -17.35 2.87
N ASN A 163 -2.18 -17.32 3.36
CA ASN A 163 -3.33 -17.95 2.70
C ASN A 163 -4.49 -17.00 2.37
N ASP A 164 -4.40 -15.70 2.69
CA ASP A 164 -5.44 -14.71 2.35
C ASP A 164 -4.94 -13.72 1.29
N ASP A 165 -5.43 -13.87 0.06
CA ASP A 165 -5.06 -12.99 -1.07
C ASP A 165 -5.56 -11.54 -0.88
N GLN A 166 -6.68 -11.32 -0.19
CA GLN A 166 -7.19 -9.97 0.04
C GLN A 166 -6.29 -9.20 1.02
N ALA A 167 -5.93 -9.83 2.14
CA ALA A 167 -4.99 -9.26 3.11
C ALA A 167 -3.61 -8.97 2.45
N PHE A 168 -3.14 -9.89 1.61
CA PHE A 168 -1.90 -9.72 0.85
C PHE A 168 -1.96 -8.51 -0.11
N LEU A 169 -3.02 -8.38 -0.90
CA LEU A 169 -3.21 -7.27 -1.85
C LEU A 169 -3.24 -5.91 -1.13
N GLN A 170 -3.97 -5.82 -0.01
CA GLN A 170 -4.03 -4.60 0.79
C GLN A 170 -2.65 -4.22 1.33
N ARG A 171 -1.89 -5.20 1.84
CA ARG A 171 -0.54 -4.96 2.38
C ARG A 171 0.43 -4.49 1.31
N ILE A 172 0.48 -5.17 0.16
CA ILE A 172 1.38 -4.77 -0.94
C ILE A 172 1.03 -3.37 -1.45
N SER A 173 -0.26 -3.08 -1.65
CA SER A 173 -0.71 -1.74 -2.08
C SER A 173 -0.24 -0.65 -1.11
N GLN A 174 -0.45 -0.84 0.20
CA GLN A 174 0.01 0.12 1.22
C GLN A 174 1.54 0.28 1.25
N GLN A 175 2.29 -0.82 1.14
CA GLN A 175 3.74 -0.77 1.26
C GLN A 175 4.43 -0.19 0.01
N LEU A 176 3.96 -0.55 -1.19
CA LEU A 176 4.59 -0.10 -2.43
C LEU A 176 4.08 1.27 -2.90
N HIS A 177 2.80 1.58 -2.72
CA HIS A 177 2.24 2.84 -3.21
C HIS A 177 2.39 4.00 -2.23
N LEU A 178 2.23 3.75 -0.91
CA LEU A 178 2.23 4.83 0.10
C LEU A 178 3.59 5.04 0.78
N LYS A 179 4.42 3.99 0.90
CA LYS A 179 5.67 4.01 1.70
C LYS A 179 6.95 3.95 0.88
N ARG A 180 6.86 4.08 -0.44
CA ARG A 180 8.03 4.09 -1.33
C ARG A 180 7.98 5.30 -2.25
N THR A 181 9.15 5.87 -2.52
CA THR A 181 9.28 6.95 -3.50
C THR A 181 9.06 6.39 -4.90
N ILE A 182 8.10 6.93 -5.65
CA ILE A 182 7.74 6.48 -7.01
C ILE A 182 8.62 7.16 -8.09
N SER A 183 9.64 7.92 -7.69
CA SER A 183 10.49 8.72 -8.58
C SER A 183 11.72 7.95 -9.07
N TYR A 184 11.49 6.79 -9.70
CA TYR A 184 12.54 6.04 -10.38
C TYR A 184 12.45 6.25 -11.90
N GLN A 185 13.60 6.24 -12.58
CA GLN A 185 13.69 6.38 -14.04
C GLN A 185 13.05 5.19 -14.77
N HIS A 186 13.08 4.02 -14.16
CA HIS A 186 12.50 2.79 -14.68
C HIS A 186 11.44 2.28 -13.70
N SER A 187 10.26 1.96 -14.20
CA SER A 187 9.15 1.43 -13.41
C SER A 187 8.48 0.27 -14.14
N ALA A 188 8.30 -0.84 -13.45
CA ALA A 188 7.43 -1.92 -13.90
C ALA A 188 6.12 -1.84 -13.12
N ILE A 189 5.00 -1.84 -13.84
CA ILE A 189 3.65 -1.84 -13.27
C ILE A 189 3.03 -3.22 -13.53
N PHE A 190 2.58 -3.84 -12.46
CA PHE A 190 1.93 -5.15 -12.46
C PHE A 190 0.47 -4.97 -12.06
N VAL A 191 -0.46 -5.51 -12.85
CA VAL A 191 -1.89 -5.51 -12.54
C VAL A 191 -2.33 -6.93 -12.27
N PHE A 192 -2.72 -7.24 -11.04
CA PHE A 192 -2.96 -8.61 -10.59
C PHE A 192 -4.11 -8.66 -9.56
N LEU A 193 -4.83 -9.77 -9.55
CA LEU A 193 -5.98 -10.02 -8.67
C LEU A 193 -5.66 -11.01 -7.54
N ASN A 194 -4.49 -11.65 -7.57
CA ASN A 194 -4.03 -12.61 -6.57
C ASN A 194 -2.52 -12.81 -6.66
N ARG A 195 -1.97 -13.59 -5.72
CA ARG A 195 -0.53 -13.89 -5.65
C ARG A 195 0.01 -14.63 -6.85
N GLN A 196 -0.74 -15.61 -7.35
CA GLN A 196 -0.30 -16.44 -8.47
C GLN A 196 -0.06 -15.58 -9.71
N GLN A 197 -1.01 -14.70 -10.05
CA GLN A 197 -0.86 -13.77 -11.17
C GLN A 197 0.34 -12.83 -11.00
N LEU A 198 0.59 -12.32 -9.79
CA LEU A 198 1.78 -11.50 -9.52
C LEU A 198 3.07 -12.30 -9.76
N GLN A 199 3.15 -13.53 -9.27
CA GLN A 199 4.32 -14.39 -9.47
C GLN A 199 4.57 -14.69 -10.95
N GLU A 200 3.51 -15.04 -11.70
CA GLU A 200 3.58 -15.27 -13.14
C GLU A 200 4.09 -14.02 -13.89
N GLN A 201 3.59 -12.84 -13.54
CA GLN A 201 4.03 -11.59 -14.19
C GLN A 201 5.45 -11.18 -13.80
N ILE A 202 5.86 -11.39 -12.55
CA ILE A 202 7.26 -11.16 -12.12
C ILE A 202 8.19 -12.11 -12.89
N ASN A 203 7.83 -13.39 -13.01
CA ASN A 203 8.62 -14.35 -13.77
C ASN A 203 8.68 -13.98 -15.25
N ALA A 204 7.57 -13.54 -15.85
CA ALA A 204 7.54 -13.04 -17.22
C ALA A 204 8.46 -11.81 -17.40
N PHE A 205 8.42 -10.86 -16.45
CA PHE A 205 9.31 -9.70 -16.44
C PHE A 205 10.79 -10.11 -16.34
N LEU A 206 11.14 -11.03 -15.43
CA LEU A 206 12.52 -11.50 -15.24
C LEU A 206 13.06 -12.31 -16.44
N THR A 207 12.18 -12.94 -17.21
CA THR A 207 12.52 -13.75 -18.39
C THR A 207 12.32 -13.00 -19.71
N GLU A 208 12.01 -11.70 -19.65
CA GLU A 208 11.73 -10.84 -20.81
C GLU A 208 10.60 -11.36 -21.71
N GLN A 209 9.64 -12.09 -21.13
CA GLN A 209 8.46 -12.57 -21.84
C GLN A 209 7.33 -11.53 -21.79
N ALA A 210 6.67 -11.33 -22.92
CA ALA A 210 5.49 -10.48 -22.97
C ALA A 210 4.33 -11.11 -22.19
N SER A 211 3.73 -10.34 -21.29
CA SER A 211 2.50 -10.71 -20.59
C SER A 211 1.46 -9.59 -20.78
N PRO A 212 0.20 -9.89 -21.13
CA PRO A 212 -0.83 -8.87 -21.36
C PRO A 212 -1.09 -7.97 -20.13
N SER A 213 -0.78 -8.46 -18.93
CA SER A 213 -1.01 -7.77 -17.66
C SER A 213 0.23 -7.08 -17.10
N LEU A 214 1.35 -7.13 -17.82
CA LEU A 214 2.62 -6.48 -17.47
C LEU A 214 2.82 -5.23 -18.32
N SER A 215 3.01 -4.07 -17.67
CA SER A 215 3.38 -2.82 -18.33
C SER A 215 4.74 -2.33 -17.85
N ILE A 216 5.73 -2.29 -18.73
CA ILE A 216 7.07 -1.74 -18.45
C ILE A 216 7.10 -0.30 -18.94
N ILE A 217 7.39 0.64 -18.03
CA ILE A 217 7.43 2.07 -18.32
C ILE A 217 8.82 2.61 -18.01
N SER A 218 9.50 3.09 -19.05
CA SER A 218 10.71 3.90 -18.90
C SER A 218 10.31 5.37 -18.93
N ARG A 219 10.55 6.10 -17.84
CA ARG A 219 10.28 7.54 -17.79
C ARG A 219 11.52 8.33 -18.25
N PRO A 220 11.34 9.40 -19.04
CA PRO A 220 12.46 10.28 -19.39
C PRO A 220 13.04 10.94 -18.14
N THR A 221 14.36 11.17 -18.15
CA THR A 221 15.15 11.69 -17.02
C THR A 221 14.73 13.07 -16.51
N LYS A 222 13.97 13.83 -17.32
CA LYS A 222 13.28 15.05 -16.90
C LYS A 222 11.78 14.78 -16.94
N PRO A 223 11.09 14.74 -15.80
CA PRO A 223 9.64 14.73 -15.81
C PRO A 223 9.18 16.09 -16.33
N LEU A 224 8.82 16.16 -17.61
CA LEU A 224 7.92 17.20 -18.06
C LEU A 224 6.64 17.03 -17.23
N ALA A 225 6.10 18.12 -16.68
CA ALA A 225 4.75 18.10 -16.13
C ALA A 225 3.83 17.69 -17.28
N GLN A 226 3.48 16.41 -17.35
CA GLN A 226 2.67 15.89 -18.44
C GLN A 226 1.27 16.47 -18.27
N LYS A 227 0.90 17.37 -19.20
CA LYS A 227 -0.45 17.88 -19.30
C LYS A 227 -1.32 16.77 -19.88
N ILE A 228 -2.37 16.39 -19.17
CA ILE A 228 -3.28 15.31 -19.57
C ILE A 228 -4.46 15.94 -20.31
N CYS A 229 -4.75 15.48 -21.52
CA CYS A 229 -5.94 15.89 -22.28
C CYS A 229 -6.99 14.78 -22.22
N PHE A 230 -8.22 15.11 -21.79
CA PHE A 230 -9.34 14.19 -21.89
C PHE A 230 -9.99 14.32 -23.27
N VAL A 231 -10.27 13.19 -23.91
CA VAL A 231 -10.86 13.11 -25.25
C VAL A 231 -12.22 12.43 -25.14
N PHE A 232 -13.28 13.14 -25.47
CA PHE A 232 -14.65 12.65 -25.43
C PHE A 232 -15.12 12.28 -26.84
N SER A 233 -15.45 11.01 -27.06
CA SER A 233 -15.85 10.51 -28.38
C SER A 233 -17.35 10.72 -28.63
N GLY A 234 -17.70 10.83 -29.92
CA GLY A 234 -19.09 10.80 -30.37
C GLY A 234 -19.68 9.40 -30.39
N GLN A 235 -20.78 9.25 -31.13
CA GLN A 235 -21.46 7.97 -31.34
C GLN A 235 -20.63 7.00 -32.20
N GLY A 236 -20.78 5.69 -31.94
CA GLY A 236 -20.04 4.61 -32.61
C GLY A 236 -19.40 3.60 -31.64
N PRO A 237 -18.75 4.02 -30.55
CA PRO A 237 -18.05 3.10 -29.63
C PRO A 237 -18.96 2.29 -28.69
N GLN A 238 -20.27 2.52 -28.70
CA GLN A 238 -21.19 1.85 -27.78
C GLN A 238 -21.29 0.34 -28.08
N TRP A 239 -21.40 -0.48 -27.03
CA TRP A 239 -21.56 -1.93 -27.13
C TRP A 239 -22.39 -2.47 -25.98
N TRP A 240 -23.11 -3.57 -26.21
CA TRP A 240 -23.92 -4.21 -25.18
C TRP A 240 -23.05 -4.66 -24.00
N SER A 241 -23.48 -4.40 -22.77
CA SER A 241 -22.73 -4.70 -21.54
C SER A 241 -21.56 -3.76 -21.23
N MET A 242 -21.39 -2.65 -21.96
CA MET A 242 -20.38 -1.63 -21.61
C MET A 242 -20.60 -1.10 -20.20
N GLY A 243 -19.53 -1.02 -19.40
CA GLY A 243 -19.58 -0.46 -18.04
C GLY A 243 -20.19 -1.35 -16.95
N ARG A 244 -20.72 -2.54 -17.24
CA ARG A 244 -21.33 -3.42 -16.22
C ARG A 244 -20.39 -3.78 -15.06
N GLN A 245 -19.18 -4.23 -15.39
CA GLN A 245 -18.20 -4.60 -14.38
C GLN A 245 -17.82 -3.40 -13.50
N LEU A 246 -17.73 -2.20 -14.07
CA LEU A 246 -17.48 -0.97 -13.31
C LEU A 246 -18.68 -0.62 -12.45
N TYR A 247 -19.91 -0.77 -12.96
CA TYR A 247 -21.11 -0.53 -12.17
C TYR A 247 -21.25 -1.46 -10.96
N GLU A 248 -20.81 -2.72 -11.09
CA GLU A 248 -20.83 -3.71 -10.02
C GLU A 248 -19.71 -3.50 -8.99
N ASN A 249 -18.51 -3.11 -9.42
CA ASN A 249 -17.32 -3.12 -8.58
C ASN A 249 -16.81 -1.73 -8.15
N GLU A 250 -17.23 -0.65 -8.82
CA GLU A 250 -16.77 0.72 -8.54
C GLU A 250 -17.92 1.60 -8.01
N PRO A 251 -18.00 1.84 -6.69
CA PRO A 251 -19.10 2.58 -6.07
C PRO A 251 -19.30 4.00 -6.64
N LEU A 252 -18.22 4.68 -7.02
CA LEU A 252 -18.30 6.01 -7.61
C LEU A 252 -18.89 5.97 -9.03
N PHE A 253 -18.51 4.98 -9.82
CA PHE A 253 -19.05 4.77 -11.17
C PHE A 253 -20.54 4.47 -11.09
N ASN A 254 -20.92 3.53 -10.22
CA ASN A 254 -22.31 3.18 -9.92
C ASN A 254 -23.15 4.42 -9.60
N LYS A 255 -22.67 5.23 -8.64
CA LYS A 255 -23.35 6.46 -8.20
C LYS A 255 -23.59 7.42 -9.37
N TRP A 256 -22.60 7.65 -10.23
CA TRP A 256 -22.78 8.54 -11.39
C TRP A 256 -23.78 8.01 -12.39
N ILE A 257 -23.73 6.71 -12.72
CA ILE A 257 -24.71 6.09 -13.62
C ILE A 257 -26.13 6.22 -13.06
N SER A 258 -26.33 5.92 -11.77
CA SER A 258 -27.65 6.02 -11.14
C SER A 258 -28.17 7.47 -11.06
N LEU A 259 -27.29 8.45 -10.83
CA LEU A 259 -27.66 9.87 -10.84
C LEU A 259 -28.12 10.31 -12.23
N ILE A 260 -27.37 9.94 -13.27
CA ILE A 260 -27.67 10.32 -14.66
C ILE A 260 -28.95 9.62 -15.14
N ASP A 261 -29.14 8.34 -14.83
CA ASP A 261 -30.38 7.59 -15.08
C ASP A 261 -31.59 8.29 -14.45
N GLY A 262 -31.44 8.75 -13.19
CA GLY A 262 -32.48 9.49 -12.48
C GLY A 262 -32.87 10.80 -13.15
N GLU A 263 -31.91 11.60 -13.64
CA GLU A 263 -32.21 12.83 -14.37
C GLU A 263 -32.81 12.57 -15.75
N MET A 264 -32.33 11.56 -16.47
CA MET A 264 -32.86 11.17 -17.78
C MET A 264 -34.30 10.68 -17.69
N THR A 265 -34.61 9.87 -16.68
CA THR A 265 -35.96 9.36 -16.40
C THR A 265 -36.97 10.50 -16.21
N LYS A 266 -36.54 11.63 -15.61
CA LYS A 266 -37.41 12.81 -15.46
C LYS A 266 -37.71 13.49 -16.79
N ILE A 267 -36.74 13.51 -17.69
CA ILE A 267 -36.84 14.26 -18.96
C ILE A 267 -37.56 13.44 -20.04
N ASN A 268 -37.38 12.12 -20.07
CA ASN A 268 -38.06 11.22 -21.00
C ASN A 268 -39.41 10.68 -20.46
N ASN A 269 -39.93 11.26 -19.36
CA ASN A 269 -41.16 10.82 -18.68
C ASN A 269 -41.20 9.32 -18.31
N GLY A 270 -40.04 8.70 -18.12
CA GLY A 270 -39.92 7.28 -17.80
C GLY A 270 -40.19 6.32 -18.95
N GLU A 271 -40.16 6.81 -20.20
CA GLU A 271 -40.31 5.97 -21.41
C GLU A 271 -39.24 4.87 -21.49
N TRP A 272 -38.03 5.14 -21.01
CA TRP A 272 -36.95 4.16 -20.89
C TRP A 272 -35.98 4.53 -19.77
N LYS A 273 -35.16 3.57 -19.33
CA LYS A 273 -34.12 3.77 -18.31
C LYS A 273 -32.76 3.31 -18.82
N LEU A 274 -31.73 4.08 -18.52
CA LEU A 274 -30.35 3.73 -18.80
C LEU A 274 -29.94 2.47 -18.05
N LEU A 275 -30.35 2.32 -16.80
CA LEU A 275 -30.02 1.12 -16.02
C LEU A 275 -30.62 -0.16 -16.60
N GLU A 276 -31.81 -0.07 -17.20
CA GLU A 276 -32.42 -1.21 -17.89
C GLU A 276 -31.55 -1.67 -19.07
N GLU A 277 -31.13 -0.72 -19.92
CA GLU A 277 -30.25 -1.00 -21.05
C GLU A 277 -28.87 -1.52 -20.61
N LEU A 278 -28.24 -0.81 -19.67
CA LEU A 278 -26.87 -1.09 -19.25
C LEU A 278 -26.77 -2.33 -18.39
N ILE A 279 -27.74 -2.65 -17.53
CA ILE A 279 -27.58 -3.66 -16.47
C ILE A 279 -28.59 -4.81 -16.61
N GLU A 280 -29.87 -4.52 -16.86
CA GLU A 280 -30.93 -5.53 -16.75
C GLU A 280 -30.99 -6.47 -17.97
N LYS A 281 -30.72 -5.97 -19.18
CA LYS A 281 -30.77 -6.76 -20.42
C LYS A 281 -29.72 -7.87 -20.47
N LYS A 282 -30.16 -9.14 -20.40
CA LYS A 282 -29.27 -10.31 -20.23
C LYS A 282 -28.63 -10.82 -21.50
N ASN A 283 -29.08 -10.37 -22.67
CA ASN A 283 -28.44 -10.71 -23.94
C ASN A 283 -28.37 -9.52 -24.90
N GLU A 284 -27.42 -9.58 -25.83
CA GLU A 284 -27.16 -8.52 -26.82
C GLU A 284 -28.34 -8.30 -27.78
N ARG A 285 -29.14 -9.33 -28.07
CA ARG A 285 -30.27 -9.22 -29.01
C ARG A 285 -31.43 -8.39 -28.48
N GLU A 286 -31.55 -8.27 -27.16
CA GLU A 286 -32.52 -7.40 -26.49
C GLU A 286 -32.03 -5.94 -26.41
N SER A 287 -30.73 -5.72 -26.62
CA SER A 287 -30.09 -4.41 -26.48
C SER A 287 -30.53 -3.48 -27.60
N CYS A 288 -30.92 -2.27 -27.21
CA CYS A 288 -31.22 -1.18 -28.14
C CYS A 288 -30.06 -0.15 -28.13
N ILE A 289 -28.89 -0.55 -27.65
CA ILE A 289 -27.73 0.32 -27.44
C ILE A 289 -27.27 1.04 -28.72
N ASN A 290 -27.56 0.49 -29.90
CA ASN A 290 -27.21 1.08 -31.18
C ASN A 290 -28.23 2.11 -31.69
N ASP A 291 -29.42 2.20 -31.08
CA ASP A 291 -30.38 3.24 -31.42
C ASP A 291 -29.85 4.58 -30.90
N THR A 292 -29.77 5.59 -31.76
CA THR A 292 -29.21 6.93 -31.44
C THR A 292 -29.76 7.50 -30.13
N ASN A 293 -31.07 7.35 -29.90
CA ASN A 293 -31.80 7.80 -28.72
C ASN A 293 -31.35 7.13 -27.40
N ILE A 294 -30.68 5.99 -27.48
CA ILE A 294 -30.16 5.23 -26.34
C ILE A 294 -28.62 5.31 -26.32
N ALA A 295 -27.99 5.27 -27.49
CA ALA A 295 -26.54 5.35 -27.67
C ALA A 295 -25.97 6.65 -27.09
N GLN A 296 -26.49 7.82 -27.47
CA GLN A 296 -25.92 9.11 -27.05
C GLN A 296 -26.01 9.32 -25.55
N PRO A 297 -27.17 9.10 -24.89
CA PRO A 297 -27.25 9.29 -23.45
C PRO A 297 -26.45 8.23 -22.67
N THR A 298 -26.34 7.01 -23.21
CA THR A 298 -25.47 5.97 -22.62
C THR A 298 -24.00 6.36 -22.70
N LEU A 299 -23.54 6.82 -23.87
CA LEU A 299 -22.16 7.29 -24.04
C LEU A 299 -21.86 8.50 -23.16
N PHE A 300 -22.80 9.44 -23.00
CA PHE A 300 -22.67 10.54 -22.04
C PHE A 300 -22.46 10.01 -20.63
N ALA A 301 -23.33 9.11 -20.16
CA ALA A 301 -23.27 8.58 -18.80
C ALA A 301 -21.96 7.85 -18.50
N ILE A 302 -21.52 6.99 -19.42
CA ILE A 302 -20.27 6.23 -19.28
C ILE A 302 -19.06 7.18 -19.29
N GLN A 303 -19.00 8.14 -20.21
CA GLN A 303 -17.88 9.08 -20.29
C GLN A 303 -17.77 9.97 -19.05
N VAL A 304 -18.90 10.43 -18.50
CA VAL A 304 -18.94 11.20 -17.25
C VAL A 304 -18.49 10.35 -16.06
N ALA A 305 -18.99 9.12 -15.94
CA ALA A 305 -18.62 8.23 -14.84
C ALA A 305 -17.13 7.83 -14.89
N LEU A 306 -16.58 7.59 -16.08
CA LEU A 306 -15.13 7.36 -16.28
C LEU A 306 -14.29 8.58 -15.92
N ALA A 307 -14.71 9.78 -16.34
CA ALA A 307 -14.01 11.02 -16.00
C ALA A 307 -13.97 11.24 -14.48
N ALA A 308 -15.07 10.96 -13.79
CA ALA A 308 -15.13 11.02 -12.33
C ALA A 308 -14.20 10.01 -11.64
N LEU A 309 -14.11 8.78 -12.16
CA LEU A 309 -13.15 7.78 -11.66
C LEU A 309 -11.71 8.27 -11.81
N LEU A 310 -11.33 8.77 -12.98
CA LEU A 310 -9.97 9.28 -13.22
C LEU A 310 -9.62 10.43 -12.25
N VAL A 311 -10.54 11.36 -12.05
CA VAL A 311 -10.36 12.46 -11.08
C VAL A 311 -10.22 11.92 -9.65
N SER A 312 -10.97 10.88 -9.27
CA SER A 312 -10.83 10.24 -7.96
C SER A 312 -9.47 9.58 -7.75
N TRP A 313 -8.79 9.20 -8.84
CA TRP A 313 -7.42 8.68 -8.84
C TRP A 313 -6.36 9.78 -8.92
N ASN A 314 -6.74 11.05 -8.70
CA ASN A 314 -5.90 12.25 -8.83
C ASN A 314 -5.35 12.48 -10.24
N ILE A 315 -6.02 11.96 -11.27
CA ILE A 315 -5.71 12.24 -12.67
C ILE A 315 -6.51 13.47 -13.10
N TYR A 316 -5.87 14.63 -13.03
CA TYR A 316 -6.49 15.90 -13.40
C TYR A 316 -6.23 16.25 -14.85
N LEU A 317 -7.30 16.64 -15.54
CA LEU A 317 -7.24 17.15 -16.90
C LEU A 317 -6.61 18.56 -16.93
N SER A 318 -5.79 18.80 -17.94
CA SER A 318 -5.24 20.12 -18.30
C SER A 318 -5.96 20.73 -19.51
N SER A 319 -6.64 19.90 -20.29
CA SER A 319 -7.42 20.29 -21.47
C SER A 319 -8.48 19.22 -21.78
N ILE A 320 -9.52 19.62 -22.49
CA ILE A 320 -10.57 18.73 -22.98
C ILE A 320 -10.74 18.96 -24.48
N ILE A 321 -10.90 17.89 -25.24
CA ILE A 321 -11.39 17.92 -26.61
C ILE A 321 -12.52 16.91 -26.76
N SER A 322 -13.42 17.17 -27.70
CA SER A 322 -14.60 16.35 -27.92
C SER A 322 -14.95 16.25 -29.40
N HIS A 323 -15.82 15.30 -29.70
CA HIS A 323 -16.31 15.04 -31.04
C HIS A 323 -17.82 14.83 -31.03
N SER A 324 -18.58 15.74 -31.65
CA SER A 324 -20.04 15.61 -31.88
C SER A 324 -20.78 15.26 -30.58
N ALA A 325 -21.41 14.09 -30.47
CA ALA A 325 -22.13 13.66 -29.24
C ALA A 325 -21.25 13.57 -27.97
N GLY A 326 -19.92 13.67 -28.09
CA GLY A 326 -19.02 13.81 -26.94
C GLY A 326 -18.99 15.22 -26.34
N ASP A 327 -19.49 16.24 -27.05
CA ASP A 327 -19.43 17.65 -26.63
C ASP A 327 -20.21 17.90 -25.34
N GLN A 328 -21.35 17.21 -25.15
CA GLN A 328 -22.16 17.32 -23.94
C GLN A 328 -21.41 16.80 -22.71
N ALA A 329 -20.75 15.64 -22.84
CA ALA A 329 -19.94 15.08 -21.76
C ALA A 329 -18.73 15.97 -21.45
N ALA A 330 -18.06 16.48 -22.48
CA ALA A 330 -16.95 17.40 -22.33
C ALA A 330 -17.35 18.72 -21.65
N ALA A 331 -18.46 19.34 -22.08
CA ALA A 331 -18.96 20.58 -21.49
C ALA A 331 -19.38 20.39 -20.03
N PHE A 332 -20.01 19.27 -19.69
CA PHE A 332 -20.32 18.92 -18.31
C PHE A 332 -19.05 18.73 -17.47
N VAL A 333 -18.09 17.92 -17.93
CA VAL A 333 -16.84 17.64 -17.20
C VAL A 333 -15.95 18.89 -17.08
N ALA A 334 -16.01 19.81 -18.05
CA ALA A 334 -15.37 21.12 -17.99
C ALA A 334 -15.99 22.07 -16.94
N GLY A 335 -17.19 21.74 -16.44
CA GLY A 335 -17.97 22.60 -15.56
C GLY A 335 -18.71 23.73 -16.29
N CYS A 336 -18.83 23.66 -17.62
CA CYS A 336 -19.59 24.63 -18.41
C CYS A 336 -21.10 24.42 -18.29
N LEU A 337 -21.53 23.20 -17.99
CA LEU A 337 -22.93 22.81 -17.79
C LEU A 337 -23.09 22.13 -16.44
N ASN A 338 -24.22 22.37 -15.78
CA ASN A 338 -24.65 21.50 -14.69
C ASN A 338 -25.29 20.21 -15.24
N LEU A 339 -25.58 19.24 -14.36
CA LEU A 339 -26.07 17.92 -14.78
C LEU A 339 -27.44 18.01 -15.47
N GLU A 340 -28.35 18.83 -14.94
CA GLU A 340 -29.68 19.00 -15.51
C GLU A 340 -29.61 19.62 -16.92
N GLU A 341 -28.79 20.65 -17.10
CA GLU A 341 -28.55 21.29 -18.40
C GLU A 341 -27.97 20.31 -19.42
N ALA A 342 -26.95 19.54 -19.02
CA ALA A 342 -26.31 18.57 -19.89
C ALA A 342 -27.29 17.46 -20.34
N VAL A 343 -28.11 16.95 -19.41
CA VAL A 343 -29.10 15.92 -19.75
C VAL A 343 -30.25 16.48 -20.61
N ARG A 344 -30.70 17.72 -20.35
CA ARG A 344 -31.71 18.37 -21.20
C ARG A 344 -31.21 18.55 -22.64
N MET A 345 -29.94 18.92 -22.83
CA MET A 345 -29.37 19.04 -24.17
C MET A 345 -29.38 17.72 -24.94
N LEU A 346 -29.13 16.58 -24.28
CA LEU A 346 -29.24 15.26 -24.91
C LEU A 346 -30.66 14.99 -25.43
N ALA A 347 -31.67 15.29 -24.62
CA ALA A 347 -33.07 15.09 -25.00
C ALA A 347 -33.51 16.00 -26.16
N VAL A 348 -33.01 17.24 -26.22
CA VAL A 348 -33.30 18.15 -27.35
C VAL A 348 -32.65 17.63 -28.63
N SER A 349 -31.39 17.20 -28.59
CA SER A 349 -30.71 16.62 -29.76
C SER A 349 -31.42 15.37 -30.29
N MET A 350 -31.98 14.53 -29.40
CA MET A 350 -32.84 13.39 -29.76
C MET A 350 -34.17 13.83 -30.39
N SER A 351 -34.68 15.00 -30.01
CA SER A 351 -35.94 15.56 -30.55
C SER A 351 -35.75 16.32 -31.86
N GLU A 352 -34.56 16.87 -32.15
CA GLU A 352 -34.28 17.58 -33.40
C GLU A 352 -34.31 16.65 -34.62
N GLU A 353 -33.89 15.39 -34.45
CA GLU A 353 -34.04 14.33 -35.46
C GLU A 353 -35.54 14.07 -35.79
N ASN A 354 -36.47 14.42 -34.88
CA ASN A 354 -37.91 14.43 -35.13
C ASN A 354 -38.46 15.79 -35.66
N VAL A 355 -37.67 16.87 -35.62
CA VAL A 355 -38.09 18.24 -36.04
C VAL A 355 -37.66 18.57 -37.49
N GLU A 356 -36.64 17.90 -38.04
CA GLU A 356 -36.20 18.13 -39.42
C GLU A 356 -37.25 17.81 -40.50
N ASN A 357 -38.34 17.11 -40.17
CA ASN A 357 -39.42 16.79 -41.11
C ASN A 357 -40.36 17.97 -41.49
N LYS A 358 -40.04 19.22 -41.14
CA LYS A 358 -40.90 20.37 -41.48
C LYS A 358 -40.27 21.56 -42.20
N LEU A 359 -38.96 21.60 -42.48
CA LEU A 359 -38.33 22.86 -42.94
C LEU A 359 -37.45 22.84 -44.20
N LEU A 360 -37.24 21.71 -44.87
CA LEU A 360 -36.38 21.70 -46.07
C LEU A 360 -37.15 21.37 -47.36
N LYS A 361 -37.89 22.37 -47.86
CA LYS A 361 -38.25 22.43 -49.29
C LYS A 361 -37.31 23.41 -50.01
N GLY A 362 -36.33 22.86 -50.73
CA GLY A 362 -35.80 23.50 -51.93
C GLY A 362 -34.38 24.06 -51.91
N ILE A 363 -33.37 23.35 -51.39
CA ILE A 363 -31.96 23.66 -51.71
C ILE A 363 -31.18 22.37 -52.00
N GLN A 364 -30.51 22.36 -53.16
CA GLN A 364 -29.56 21.35 -53.62
C GLN A 364 -28.27 21.39 -52.79
N HIS A 365 -27.98 20.36 -51.98
CA HIS A 365 -26.63 19.84 -51.64
C HIS A 365 -26.81 18.45 -51.02
N LEU A 366 -26.86 17.39 -51.83
CA LEU A 366 -27.18 16.01 -51.40
C LEU A 366 -26.12 15.38 -50.46
N SER A 367 -25.02 16.07 -50.16
CA SER A 367 -24.04 15.67 -49.15
C SER A 367 -23.19 16.85 -48.66
N CYS A 368 -22.74 16.81 -47.41
CA CYS A 368 -21.85 17.77 -46.77
C CYS A 368 -20.69 17.04 -46.05
N THR A 369 -19.57 17.73 -45.86
CA THR A 369 -18.51 17.23 -44.98
C THR A 369 -18.98 17.33 -43.53
N ALA A 370 -19.19 16.19 -42.88
CA ALA A 370 -19.62 16.12 -41.50
C ALA A 370 -18.44 16.33 -40.53
N VAL A 371 -17.32 15.64 -40.77
CA VAL A 371 -16.14 15.67 -39.89
C VAL A 371 -14.85 15.46 -40.67
N VAL A 372 -13.77 16.15 -40.29
CA VAL A 372 -12.40 15.83 -40.71
C VAL A 372 -11.66 15.16 -39.53
N ASN A 373 -11.56 13.83 -39.53
CA ASN A 373 -10.97 13.05 -38.43
C ASN A 373 -9.43 13.12 -38.43
N SER A 374 -8.83 13.23 -39.61
CA SER A 374 -7.38 13.38 -39.80
C SER A 374 -7.09 13.93 -41.20
N PRO A 375 -5.83 14.29 -41.53
CA PRO A 375 -5.47 14.72 -42.89
C PRO A 375 -5.78 13.69 -44.00
N ARG A 376 -6.09 12.44 -43.64
CA ARG A 376 -6.41 11.34 -44.57
C ARG A 376 -7.77 10.69 -44.31
N SER A 377 -8.60 11.25 -43.44
CA SER A 377 -9.92 10.68 -43.11
C SER A 377 -10.94 11.79 -42.90
N VAL A 378 -12.00 11.75 -43.72
CA VAL A 378 -13.11 12.69 -43.71
C VAL A 378 -14.40 11.88 -43.75
N THR A 379 -15.36 12.23 -42.89
CA THR A 379 -16.72 11.69 -42.90
C THR A 379 -17.61 12.66 -43.66
N ILE A 380 -18.40 12.13 -44.60
CA ILE A 380 -19.41 12.87 -45.37
C ILE A 380 -20.79 12.38 -44.89
N SER A 381 -21.75 13.29 -44.77
CA SER A 381 -23.15 12.98 -44.45
C SER A 381 -24.06 13.55 -45.55
N GLY A 382 -25.18 12.92 -45.83
CA GLY A 382 -26.09 13.31 -46.91
C GLY A 382 -27.24 12.32 -47.06
N ASP A 383 -28.17 12.66 -47.96
CA ASP A 383 -29.34 11.83 -48.23
C ASP A 383 -28.93 10.51 -48.94
N GLU A 384 -29.56 9.39 -48.56
CA GLU A 384 -29.47 8.15 -49.34
C GLU A 384 -30.18 8.36 -50.69
N ILE A 385 -29.45 8.13 -51.80
CA ILE A 385 -29.95 8.28 -53.18
C ILE A 385 -30.88 7.15 -53.57
#